data_AF-A0A495BJ75-F1
#
_entry.id   AF-A0A495BJ75-F1
#
_cell.length_a   1.000
_cell.length_b   1.000
_cell.length_c   1.000
_cell.angle_alpha   90.00
_cell.angle_beta   90.00
_cell.angle_gamma   90.00
#
_symmetry.space_group_name_H-M   'P 1'
#
loop_
_entity.id
_entity.type
_entity.pdbx_description
1 polymer ?
#
loop_
_entity_poly.entity_id
_entity_poly.type
_entity_poly.pdbx_seq_one_letter_code
_entity_poly.pdbx_strand_id
1 'polypeptide(L)'
;MSTLHVDTLIRLGEQFAHAVATLAAHRKDFDRADQLVDHLSLCGVPAVAVPPSWPLTAYAPLIVVNSIEHAVPAIEATGHIVINNQGKYLINPPEGVAIDAFTFRLEQRT
;
A
#
# COMPACT_ATOMS: atom_id res chain seq x y z
N MET A 1 36.53 -3.32 23.97
CA MET A 1 35.45 -3.07 22.99
C MET A 1 34.14 -3.42 23.67
N SER A 2 33.28 -2.42 23.88
CA SER A 2 32.12 -2.50 24.77
C SER A 2 30.97 -3.28 24.15
N THR A 3 30.45 -4.24 24.90
CA THR A 3 29.25 -5.05 24.65
C THR A 3 28.06 -4.24 24.12
N LEU A 4 27.92 -2.98 24.56
CA LEU A 4 26.91 -2.02 24.06
C LEU A 4 26.88 -1.86 22.53
N HIS A 5 28.05 -1.88 21.87
CA HIS A 5 28.11 -1.78 20.41
C HIS A 5 27.66 -3.08 19.73
N VAL A 6 27.94 -4.23 20.35
CA VAL A 6 27.53 -5.55 19.85
C VAL A 6 26.01 -5.71 19.99
N ASP A 7 25.44 -5.35 21.15
CA ASP A 7 23.99 -5.42 21.38
C ASP A 7 23.21 -4.49 20.45
N THR A 8 23.75 -3.30 20.18
CA THR A 8 23.15 -2.36 19.21
C THR A 8 23.17 -2.93 17.79
N LEU A 9 24.26 -3.57 17.38
CA LEU A 9 24.37 -4.22 16.07
C LEU A 9 23.40 -5.40 15.93
N ILE A 10 23.26 -6.22 16.98
CA ILE A 10 22.30 -7.33 17.01
C ILE A 10 20.87 -6.81 16.82
N ARG A 11 20.47 -5.80 17.59
CA ARG A 11 19.13 -5.22 17.50
C ARG A 11 18.85 -4.58 16.14
N LEU A 12 19.83 -3.92 15.53
CA LEU A 12 19.71 -3.41 14.15
C LEU A 12 19.55 -4.55 13.14
N GLY A 13 20.29 -5.65 13.33
CA GLY A 13 20.16 -6.85 12.51
C GLY A 13 18.77 -7.47 12.58
N GLU A 14 18.20 -7.59 13.79
CA GLU A 14 16.84 -8.10 14.01
C GLU A 14 15.78 -7.19 13.35
N GLN A 15 15.91 -5.87 13.52
CA GLN A 15 15.00 -4.90 12.89
C GLN A 15 15.06 -4.98 11.36
N PHE A 16 16.26 -5.12 10.79
CA PHE A 16 16.43 -5.27 9.36
C PHE A 16 15.86 -6.59 8.84
N ALA A 17 16.15 -7.71 9.50
CA ALA A 17 15.60 -9.02 9.13
C ALA A 17 14.06 -9.03 9.17
N HIS A 18 13.48 -8.43 10.21
CA HIS A 18 12.04 -8.26 10.32
C HIS A 18 11.47 -7.42 9.16
N ALA A 19 12.11 -6.28 8.84
CA ALA A 19 11.69 -5.43 7.72
C ALA A 19 11.69 -6.19 6.38
N VAL A 20 12.74 -6.96 6.10
CA VAL A 20 12.88 -7.74 4.87
C VAL A 20 11.80 -8.82 4.78
N ALA A 21 11.56 -9.57 5.87
CA ALA A 21 10.53 -10.60 5.92
C ALA A 21 9.13 -10.00 5.66
N THR A 22 8.85 -8.84 6.24
CA THR A 22 7.59 -8.14 6.07
C THR A 22 7.41 -7.61 4.64
N LEU A 23 8.44 -6.99 4.05
CA LEU A 23 8.39 -6.56 2.66
C LEU A 23 8.17 -7.75 1.71
N ALA A 24 8.82 -8.89 1.97
CA ALA A 24 8.64 -10.09 1.17
C ALA A 24 7.20 -10.64 1.27
N ALA A 25 6.59 -10.60 2.46
CA ALA A 25 5.21 -11.01 2.67
C ALA A 25 4.21 -10.14 1.88
N HIS A 26 4.45 -8.83 1.83
CA HIS A 26 3.56 -7.86 1.18
C HIS A 26 3.90 -7.54 -0.27
N ARG A 27 4.95 -8.14 -0.85
CA ARG A 27 5.38 -7.86 -2.22
C ARG A 27 4.25 -7.97 -3.24
N LYS A 28 3.43 -9.03 -3.13
CA LYS A 28 2.28 -9.26 -4.02
C LYS A 28 1.24 -8.15 -3.92
N ASP A 29 1.14 -7.48 -2.78
CA ASP A 29 0.17 -6.41 -2.57
C ASP A 29 0.63 -5.13 -3.27
N PHE A 30 1.94 -4.87 -3.27
CA PHE A 30 2.52 -3.79 -4.07
C PHE A 30 2.41 -4.08 -5.58
N ASP A 31 2.68 -5.32 -6.02
CA ASP A 31 2.49 -5.72 -7.42
C ASP A 31 1.02 -5.52 -7.87
N ARG A 32 0.05 -5.76 -6.99
CA ARG A 32 -1.38 -5.51 -7.27
C ARG A 32 -1.72 -4.04 -7.30
N ALA A 33 -1.12 -3.24 -6.42
CA ALA A 33 -1.29 -1.78 -6.44
C ALA A 33 -0.78 -1.19 -7.75
N ASP A 34 0.36 -1.67 -8.26
CA ASP A 34 0.90 -1.30 -9.57
C ASP A 34 -0.08 -1.69 -10.70
N GLN A 35 -0.64 -2.89 -10.67
CA GLN A 35 -1.67 -3.31 -11.65
C GLN A 35 -2.92 -2.43 -11.63
N LEU A 36 -3.38 -2.01 -10.44
CA LEU A 36 -4.51 -1.10 -10.33
C LEU A 36 -4.16 0.27 -10.90
N VAL A 37 -2.95 0.77 -10.66
CA VAL A 37 -2.46 2.04 -11.22
C VAL A 37 -2.36 1.98 -12.75
N ASP A 38 -1.90 0.86 -13.31
CA ASP A 38 -1.89 0.64 -14.76
C ASP A 38 -3.31 0.68 -15.33
N HIS A 39 -4.29 0.04 -14.67
CA HIS A 39 -5.68 0.10 -15.07
C HIS A 39 -6.24 1.53 -15.03
N LEU A 40 -5.99 2.27 -13.94
CA LEU A 40 -6.42 3.67 -13.83
C LEU A 40 -5.81 4.54 -14.93
N SER A 41 -4.55 4.31 -15.27
CA SER A 41 -3.87 4.99 -16.37
C SER A 41 -4.54 4.72 -17.72
N LEU A 42 -4.98 3.48 -17.98
CA LEU A 42 -5.76 3.13 -19.18
C LEU A 42 -7.13 3.81 -19.22
N CYS A 43 -7.73 4.08 -18.05
CA CYS A 43 -8.96 4.85 -17.93
C CYS A 43 -8.74 6.37 -18.01
N GLY A 44 -7.51 6.84 -18.24
CA GLY A 44 -7.19 8.27 -18.27
C GLY A 44 -7.18 8.93 -16.89
N VAL A 45 -7.07 8.15 -15.81
CA VAL A 45 -6.95 8.61 -14.42
C VAL A 45 -5.47 8.53 -14.00
N PRO A 46 -4.76 9.67 -13.88
CA PRO A 46 -3.38 9.66 -13.43
C PRO A 46 -3.29 9.21 -11.96
N ALA A 47 -2.57 8.10 -11.73
CA ALA A 47 -2.37 7.49 -10.43
C ALA A 47 -0.90 7.05 -10.27
N VAL A 48 -0.45 6.92 -9.02
CA VAL A 48 0.89 6.41 -8.67
C VAL A 48 0.78 5.54 -7.43
N ALA A 49 1.38 4.33 -7.47
CA ALA A 49 1.59 3.52 -6.29
C ALA A 49 2.85 3.99 -5.57
N VAL A 50 2.73 4.29 -4.28
CA VAL A 50 3.83 4.77 -3.44
C VAL A 50 4.47 3.56 -2.77
N PRO A 51 5.78 3.36 -2.96
CA PRO A 51 6.49 2.27 -2.29
C PRO A 51 6.50 2.49 -0.77
N PRO A 52 6.60 1.41 0.02
CA PRO A 52 6.64 1.52 1.47
C PRO A 52 7.91 2.26 1.92
N SER A 53 7.76 3.24 2.80
CA SER A 53 8.87 4.03 3.35
C SER A 53 9.25 3.56 4.76
N TRP A 54 10.53 3.66 5.11
CA TRP A 54 10.99 3.40 6.48
C TRP A 54 10.70 4.60 7.40
N PRO A 55 10.27 4.38 8.66
CA PRO A 55 9.88 3.10 9.26
C PRO A 55 8.58 2.56 8.65
N LEU A 56 8.51 1.23 8.48
CA LEU A 56 7.32 0.53 7.95
C LEU A 56 6.16 0.68 8.95
N THR A 57 5.47 1.80 8.87
CA THR A 57 4.39 2.20 9.79
C THR A 57 3.02 1.76 9.29
N ALA A 58 2.90 1.51 7.98
CA ALA A 58 1.70 0.98 7.33
C ALA A 58 2.08 -0.09 6.32
N TYR A 59 1.39 -1.23 6.39
CA TYR A 59 1.59 -2.37 5.47
C TYR A 59 0.69 -2.30 4.24
N ALA A 60 -0.36 -1.48 4.29
CA ALA A 60 -1.24 -1.24 3.16
C ALA A 60 -0.53 -0.39 2.09
N PRO A 61 -0.48 -0.85 0.82
CA PRO A 61 -0.01 -0.03 -0.28
C PRO A 61 -0.79 1.28 -0.38
N LEU A 62 -0.11 2.37 -0.72
CA LEU A 62 -0.71 3.68 -0.91
C LEU A 62 -0.77 4.00 -2.40
N ILE A 63 -1.94 4.37 -2.89
CA ILE A 63 -2.15 4.89 -4.24
C ILE A 63 -2.51 6.38 -4.13
N VAL A 64 -1.78 7.20 -4.88
CA VAL A 64 -2.00 8.64 -4.95
C VAL A 64 -2.58 9.00 -6.31
N VAL A 65 -3.69 9.72 -6.32
CA VAL A 65 -4.39 10.17 -7.54
C VAL A 65 -4.47 11.69 -7.58
N ASN A 66 -4.68 12.27 -8.76
CA ASN A 66 -4.87 13.72 -8.88
C ASN A 66 -6.28 14.17 -8.45
N SER A 67 -7.29 13.31 -8.62
CA SER A 67 -8.67 13.59 -8.22
C SER A 67 -9.34 12.31 -7.76
N ILE A 68 -9.77 12.29 -6.50
CA ILE A 68 -10.51 11.15 -5.94
C ILE A 68 -11.85 10.97 -6.66
N GLU A 69 -12.56 12.07 -6.94
CA GLU A 69 -13.87 12.04 -7.61
C GLU A 69 -13.81 11.35 -8.98
N HIS A 70 -12.72 11.53 -9.73
CA HIS A 70 -12.52 10.87 -11.02
C HIS A 70 -11.97 9.44 -10.86
N ALA A 71 -11.21 9.17 -9.81
CA ALA A 71 -10.61 7.86 -9.59
C ALA A 71 -11.60 6.83 -9.04
N VAL A 72 -12.50 7.22 -8.13
CA VAL A 72 -13.42 6.29 -7.46
C VAL A 72 -14.25 5.46 -8.46
N PRO A 73 -14.92 6.05 -9.46
CA PRO A 73 -15.71 5.26 -10.41
C PRO A 73 -14.86 4.27 -11.23
N ALA A 74 -13.63 4.66 -11.59
CA ALA A 74 -12.70 3.79 -12.31
C ALA A 74 -12.19 2.64 -11.44
N ILE A 75 -11.95 2.90 -10.15
CA ILE A 75 -11.59 1.86 -9.18
C ILE A 75 -12.77 0.90 -8.98
N GLU A 76 -13.98 1.40 -8.78
CA GLU A 76 -15.17 0.57 -8.57
C GLU A 76 -15.53 -0.28 -9.80
N ALA A 77 -15.24 0.22 -11.01
CA ALA A 77 -15.42 -0.55 -12.25
C ALA A 77 -14.55 -1.84 -12.31
N THR A 78 -13.47 -1.90 -11.53
CA THR A 78 -12.65 -3.13 -11.39
C THR A 78 -13.20 -4.10 -10.34
N GLY A 79 -14.35 -3.78 -9.74
CA GLY A 79 -14.99 -4.56 -8.69
C GLY A 79 -14.51 -4.23 -7.27
N HIS A 80 -13.52 -3.35 -7.11
CA HIS A 80 -13.06 -2.91 -5.79
C HIS A 80 -14.11 -2.02 -5.10
N ILE A 81 -14.07 -1.97 -3.77
CA ILE A 81 -15.00 -1.18 -2.96
C ILE A 81 -14.25 0.00 -2.36
N VAL A 82 -14.65 1.23 -2.65
CA VAL A 82 -14.00 2.41 -2.05
C VAL A 82 -14.79 2.90 -0.84
N ILE A 83 -14.11 3.03 0.30
CA ILE A 83 -14.69 3.50 1.57
C ILE A 83 -14.01 4.81 1.97
N ASN A 84 -14.81 5.83 2.27
CA ASN A 84 -14.35 7.05 2.92
C ASN A 84 -14.62 6.99 4.43
N ASN A 85 -13.55 6.94 5.23
CA ASN A 85 -13.63 7.03 6.68
C ASN A 85 -13.03 8.36 7.16
N GLN A 86 -13.88 9.38 7.33
CA GLN A 86 -13.48 10.69 7.86
C GLN A 86 -12.33 11.35 7.07
N GLY A 87 -12.37 11.26 5.74
CA GLY A 87 -11.35 11.82 4.86
C GLY A 87 -10.19 10.88 4.55
N LYS A 88 -10.18 9.66 5.12
CA LYS A 88 -9.25 8.60 4.74
C LYS A 88 -9.95 7.65 3.79
N TYR A 89 -9.46 7.58 2.55
CA TYR A 89 -10.01 6.67 1.55
C TYR A 89 -9.27 5.34 1.57
N LEU A 90 -10.05 4.27 1.54
CA LEU A 90 -9.60 2.89 1.53
C LEU A 90 -10.20 2.18 0.32
N ILE A 91 -9.40 1.40 -0.39
CA ILE A 91 -9.81 0.57 -1.51
C ILE A 91 -9.79 -0.87 -1.03
N ASN A 92 -10.96 -1.42 -0.78
CA ASN A 92 -11.11 -2.81 -0.42
C ASN A 92 -11.13 -3.71 -1.66
N PRO A 93 -10.69 -4.96 -1.52
CA PRO A 93 -10.78 -5.95 -2.58
C PRO A 93 -12.23 -6.20 -3.01
N PRO A 94 -12.45 -6.78 -4.20
CA PRO A 94 -13.78 -7.17 -4.65
C PRO A 94 -14.50 -8.13 -3.71
N GLU A 95 -15.83 -8.14 -3.78
CA GLU A 95 -16.65 -9.07 -2.99
C GLU A 95 -16.28 -10.53 -3.27
N GLY A 96 -16.20 -11.35 -2.21
CA GLY A 96 -15.90 -12.78 -2.31
C GLY A 96 -14.41 -13.13 -2.39
N VAL A 97 -13.50 -12.16 -2.40
CA VAL A 97 -12.08 -12.42 -2.18
C VAL A 97 -11.85 -12.72 -0.69
N ALA A 98 -10.96 -13.66 -0.38
CA ALA A 98 -10.68 -14.13 0.99
C ALA A 98 -10.40 -12.98 1.98
N ILE A 99 -10.60 -13.23 3.28
CA ILE A 99 -10.43 -12.25 4.38
C ILE A 99 -9.04 -11.59 4.39
N ASP A 100 -8.03 -12.24 3.77
CA ASP A 100 -6.66 -11.73 3.63
C ASP A 100 -6.47 -10.83 2.40
N ALA A 101 -7.54 -10.43 1.71
CA ALA A 101 -7.45 -9.55 0.57
C ALA A 101 -7.24 -8.11 1.05
N PHE A 102 -6.10 -7.56 0.63
CA PHE A 102 -5.57 -6.33 1.22
C PHE A 102 -6.34 -5.09 0.77
N THR A 103 -6.59 -4.23 1.75
CA THR A 103 -7.09 -2.87 1.56
C THR A 103 -5.94 -1.95 1.13
N PHE A 104 -6.07 -1.25 0.01
CA PHE A 104 -5.16 -0.16 -0.34
C PHE A 104 -5.59 1.15 0.32
N ARG A 105 -4.64 2.04 0.57
CA ARG A 105 -4.94 3.44 0.89
C ARG A 105 -5.05 4.24 -0.39
N LEU A 106 -5.98 5.18 -0.42
CA LEU A 106 -6.13 6.14 -1.50
C LEU A 106 -5.99 7.56 -0.97
N GLU A 107 -5.14 8.35 -1.62
CA GLU A 107 -4.94 9.76 -1.28
C GLU A 107 -4.98 10.63 -2.53
N GLN A 108 -5.44 11.87 -2.36
CA GLN A 108 -5.35 12.87 -3.41
C GLN A 108 -4.03 13.64 -3.29
N ARG A 109 -3.35 13.88 -4.41
CA ARG A 109 -2.23 14.81 -4.47
C ARG A 109 -2.74 16.21 -4.13
N THR A 110 -2.21 16.78 -3.05
CA THR A 110 -2.37 18.21 -2.68
C THR A 110 -1.48 19.09 -3.52
#